data_AF-A0A969ES83-F1
#
_entry.id   AF-A0A969ES83-F1
#
_cell.length_a   1.000
_cell.length_b   1.000
_cell.length_c   1.000
_cell.angle_alpha   90.00
_cell.angle_beta   90.00
_cell.angle_gamma   90.00
#
_symmetry.space_group_name_H-M   'P 1'
#
loop_
_entity.id
_entity.type
_entity.pdbx_description
1 polymer ?
#
loop_
_entity_poly.entity_id
_entity_poly.type
_entity_poly.pdbx_seq_one_letter_code
_entity_poly.pdbx_strand_id
1 'polypeptide(L)' 'MRGTFVKVVNEDQTANATLIQAPTLVLWGARDQETPVEMAHRFGRLIPRSEVVVLPEQDHFPFAGSGVHTCAQIIGDFC' A
#
# COMPACT_ATOMS: atom_id res chain seq x y z
N MET A 1 8.35 -8.87 -26.95
CA MET A 1 8.33 -8.63 -25.49
C MET A 1 8.76 -7.21 -25.08
N ARG A 2 9.78 -6.58 -25.70
CA ARG A 2 10.26 -5.23 -25.33
C ARG A 2 9.17 -4.15 -25.21
N GLY A 3 8.26 -4.07 -26.18
CA GLY A 3 7.19 -3.06 -26.17
C GLY A 3 6.21 -3.22 -25.00
N THR A 4 5.84 -4.46 -24.67
CA THR A 4 5.00 -4.75 -23.50
C THR A 4 5.72 -4.42 -22.20
N PHE A 5 6.99 -4.81 -22.08
CA PHE A 5 7.80 -4.54 -20.89
C PHE A 5 7.89 -3.03 -20.60
N VAL A 6 8.17 -2.21 -21.62
CA VAL A 6 8.21 -0.74 -21.47
C VAL A 6 6.88 -0.18 -20.99
N LYS A 7 5.74 -0.68 -21.49
CA LYS A 7 4.43 -0.21 -21.05
C LYS A 7 4.15 -0.55 -19.58
N VAL A 8 4.45 -1.78 -19.17
CA VAL A 8 4.18 -2.26 -17.80
C VAL A 8 5.02 -1.52 -16.76
N VAL A 9 6.32 -1.33 -17.01
CA VAL A 9 7.20 -0.65 -16.03
C VAL A 9 6.92 0.86 -15.91
N ASN A 10 6.22 1.45 -16.88
CA ASN A 10 5.82 2.87 -16.86
C ASN A 10 4.34 3.05 -16.50
N GLU A 11 3.65 2.00 -16.07
CA GLU A 11 2.25 2.09 -15.68
C GLU A 11 2.10 2.93 -14.41
N ASP A 12 1.23 3.95 -14.46
CA ASP A 12 0.93 4.84 -13.32
C ASP A 12 -0.55 4.74 -12.94
N GLN A 13 -0.81 4.27 -11.72
CA GLN A 13 -2.16 4.07 -11.17
C GLN A 13 -2.71 5.31 -10.45
N THR A 14 -2.00 6.44 -10.46
CA THR A 14 -2.41 7.67 -9.74
C THR A 14 -3.81 8.13 -10.12
N ALA A 15 -4.13 8.14 -11.42
CA ALA A 15 -5.45 8.55 -11.88
C ALA A 15 -6.57 7.59 -11.46
N ASN A 16 -6.27 6.30 -11.32
CA ASN A 16 -7.24 5.30 -10.88
C ASN A 16 -7.45 5.35 -9.37
N ALA A 17 -6.39 5.63 -8.60
CA ALA A 17 -6.48 5.75 -7.14
C ALA A 17 -7.46 6.84 -6.69
N THR A 18 -7.54 7.97 -7.41
CA THR A 18 -8.49 9.06 -7.09
C THR A 18 -9.95 8.70 -7.33
N LEU A 19 -10.22 7.65 -8.10
CA LEU A 19 -11.58 7.16 -8.37
C LEU A 19 -12.10 6.24 -7.27
N ILE A 20 -11.23 5.78 -6.35
CA ILE A 20 -11.63 4.92 -5.24
C ILE A 20 -12.47 5.73 -4.28
N GLN A 21 -13.77 5.43 -4.25
CA GLN A 21 -14.67 6.04 -3.30
C GLN A 21 -14.75 5.25 -2.01
N ALA A 22 -14.64 3.92 -2.00
CA ALA A 22 -14.81 3.11 -0.78
C ALA A 22 -13.83 3.50 0.35
N PRO A 23 -14.22 3.36 1.63
CA PRO A 23 -13.25 3.38 2.73
C PRO A 23 -12.08 2.44 2.41
N THR A 24 -10.85 2.92 2.53
CA THR A 24 -9.66 2.17 2.13
C THR A 24 -8.59 2.17 3.21
N LEU A 25 -8.13 0.99 3.61
CA LEU A 25 -6.95 0.84 4.45
C LEU A 25 -5.71 0.65 3.56
N VAL A 26 -4.70 1.48 3.75
CA VAL A 26 -3.35 1.34 3.16
C VAL A 26 -2.41 0.89 4.26
N LEU A 27 -2.10 -0.41 4.29
CA LEU A 27 -1.23 -1.02 5.29
C LEU A 27 0.15 -1.30 4.68
N TRP A 28 1.22 -0.82 5.32
CA TRP A 28 2.57 -0.83 4.74
C TRP A 28 3.66 -1.15 5.76
N GLY A 29 4.77 -1.76 5.32
CA GLY A 29 5.98 -1.90 6.13
C GLY A 29 6.93 -0.71 5.95
N ALA A 30 7.46 -0.16 7.05
CA ALA A 30 8.38 0.99 6.96
C ALA A 30 9.74 0.66 6.32
N ARG A 31 10.11 -0.63 6.30
CA ARG A 31 11.39 -1.14 5.76
C ARG A 31 11.26 -1.71 4.36
N ASP A 32 10.13 -1.48 3.68
CA ASP A 32 9.93 -1.94 2.32
C ASP A 32 10.90 -1.23 1.36
N GLN A 33 11.74 -2.03 0.68
CA GLN A 33 12.71 -1.57 -0.33
C GLN A 33 12.24 -1.85 -1.76
N GLU A 34 11.18 -2.64 -1.94
CA GLU A 34 10.59 -2.94 -3.24
C GLU A 34 9.54 -1.88 -3.61
N THR A 35 8.72 -1.50 -2.62
CA THR A 35 7.76 -0.40 -2.73
C THR A 35 7.94 0.59 -1.56
N PRO A 36 8.79 1.62 -1.73
CA PRO A 36 9.13 2.55 -0.64
C PRO A 36 7.91 3.20 0.02
N VAL A 37 8.01 3.46 1.34
CA VAL A 37 6.89 3.94 2.18
C VAL A 37 6.26 5.25 1.68
N GLU A 38 6.99 6.07 0.92
CA GLU A 38 6.44 7.27 0.28
C GLU A 38 5.26 6.95 -0.64
N MET A 39 5.22 5.74 -1.22
CA MET A 39 4.10 5.25 -2.03
C MET A 39 2.84 5.09 -1.19
N ALA A 40 2.95 4.53 0.02
CA ALA A 40 1.83 4.41 0.96
C ALA A 40 1.20 5.78 1.25
N HIS A 41 2.05 6.76 1.57
CA HIS A 41 1.61 8.13 1.81
C HIS A 41 1.05 8.81 0.56
N ARG A 42 1.59 8.49 -0.63
CA ARG A 42 1.04 8.98 -1.90
C ARG A 42 -0.38 8.44 -2.13
N PHE A 43 -0.62 7.14 -1.93
CA PHE A 43 -1.97 6.57 -2.00
C PHE A 43 -2.90 7.17 -0.94
N GLY A 44 -2.42 7.38 0.28
CA GLY A 44 -3.17 8.04 1.34
C GLY A 44 -3.66 9.44 0.99
N ARG A 45 -2.86 10.21 0.25
CA ARG A 45 -3.27 11.54 -0.24
C ARG A 45 -4.22 11.48 -1.43
N LEU A 46 -4.15 10.44 -2.25
CA LEU A 46 -4.93 10.31 -3.48
C LEU A 46 -6.32 9.72 -3.22
N ILE A 47 -6.45 8.82 -2.25
CA ILE A 47 -7.69 8.12 -1.93
C ILE A 47 -8.44 8.91 -0.83
N PRO A 48 -9.59 9.54 -1.11
CA PRO A 48 -10.20 10.50 -0.19
C PRO A 48 -10.61 9.95 1.18
N ARG A 49 -10.99 8.67 1.25
CA ARG A 49 -11.44 7.99 2.48
C ARG A 49 -10.45 6.92 2.91
N SER A 50 -9.16 7.24 2.84
CA SER A 50 -8.11 6.30 3.21
C SER A 50 -7.56 6.53 4.62
N GLU A 51 -7.19 5.43 5.25
CA GLU A 51 -6.35 5.39 6.44
C GLU A 51 -5.01 4.75 6.05
N VAL A 52 -3.89 5.38 6.43
CA VAL A 52 -2.55 4.84 6.17
C VAL A 52 -1.95 4.37 7.49
N VAL A 53 -1.63 3.08 7.57
CA VAL A 53 -0.95 2.48 8.71
C VAL A 53 0.40 1.93 8.27
N VAL A 54 1.47 2.44 8.90
CA VAL A 54 2.86 2.04 8.61
C VAL A 54 3.41 1.28 9.81
N LEU A 55 3.88 0.06 9.56
CA LEU A 55 4.46 -0.83 10.57
C LEU A 55 6.00 -0.65 10.62
N PRO A 56 6.57 -0.07 11.70
CA PRO A 56 7.98 0.36 11.74
C PRO A 56 9.02 -0.73 11.49
N GLU A 57 8.72 -1.96 11.90
CA GLU A 57 9.68 -3.07 11.88
C GLU A 57 9.48 -4.02 10.69
N GLN A 58 8.47 -3.78 9.86
CA GLN A 58 8.07 -4.68 8.77
C GLN A 58 8.60 -4.22 7.41
N ASP A 59 8.84 -5.19 6.53
CA ASP A 59 9.34 -5.01 5.17
C ASP A 59 8.21 -5.08 4.13
N HIS A 60 8.52 -5.52 2.91
CA HIS A 60 7.56 -5.69 1.80
C HIS A 60 6.42 -6.67 2.13
N PHE A 61 6.63 -7.59 3.09
CA PHE A 61 5.63 -8.57 3.50
C PHE A 61 5.17 -8.29 4.95
N PRO A 62 4.43 -7.20 5.21
CA PRO A 62 4.06 -6.81 6.57
C PRO A 62 3.17 -7.83 7.28
N PHE A 63 2.53 -8.71 6.53
CA PHE A 63 1.68 -9.80 7.03
C PHE A 63 2.45 -11.08 7.38
N ALA A 64 3.76 -11.15 7.12
CA ALA A 64 4.58 -12.32 7.42
C ALA A 64 5.23 -12.24 8.81
N GLY A 65 5.69 -13.38 9.32
CA GLY A 65 6.46 -13.45 10.57
C GLY A 65 5.75 -12.81 11.76
N SER A 66 6.43 -11.88 12.43
CA SER A 66 5.88 -11.18 13.60
C SER A 66 4.76 -10.19 13.26
N GLY A 67 4.63 -9.78 11.99
CA GLY A 67 3.64 -8.78 11.56
C GLY A 67 2.23 -9.34 11.35
N VAL A 68 2.06 -10.66 11.28
CA VAL A 68 0.77 -11.31 10.96
C VAL A 68 -0.34 -10.92 11.93
N HIS A 69 -0.07 -10.94 13.24
CA HIS A 69 -1.08 -10.64 14.27
C HIS A 69 -1.44 -9.17 14.28
N THR A 70 -0.46 -8.28 14.11
CA THR A 70 -0.67 -6.84 14.01
C THR A 70 -1.50 -6.49 12.77
N CYS A 71 -1.16 -7.07 11.62
CA CYS A 71 -1.95 -6.89 10.39
C CYS A 71 -3.39 -7.37 10.57
N ALA A 72 -3.59 -8.56 11.14
CA ALA A 72 -4.92 -9.11 11.37
C ALA A 72 -5.77 -8.22 12.30
N GLN A 73 -5.16 -7.68 13.36
CA GLN A 73 -5.83 -6.76 14.27
C GLN A 73 -6.26 -5.47 13.56
N ILE A 74 -5.35 -4.81 12.84
CA ILE A 74 -5.63 -3.57 12.11
C ILE A 74 -6.75 -3.78 11.07
N ILE A 75 -6.70 -4.90 10.34
CA ILE A 75 -7.74 -5.24 9.36
C ILE A 75 -9.08 -5.48 10.07
N GLY A 76 -9.09 -6.14 11.23
CA GLY A 76 -10.31 -6.38 12.00
C GLY A 76 -10.93 -5.11 12.56
N ASP A 77 -10.11 -4.14 12.98
CA ASP A 77 -10.56 -2.84 13.48
C ASP A 77 -11.06 -1.93 12.35
N PHE A 78 -10.59 -2.16 11.12
CA PHE A 78 -11.05 -1.48 9.91
C PHE A 78 -12.38 -2.11 9.41
N CYS A 79 -13.48 -1.78 10.08
CA CYS A 79 -14.86 -2.12 9.69
C CYS A 79 -15.66 -0.90 9.23
#